data_AF-A0A9D9WS84-F1
#
_entry.id   AF-A0A9D9WS84-F1
#
_cell.length_a   1.000
_cell.length_b   1.000
_cell.length_c   1.000
_cell.angle_alpha   90.00
_cell.angle_beta   90.00
_cell.angle_gamma   90.00
#
_symmetry.space_group_name_H-M   'P 1'
#
loop_
_entity.id
_entity.type
_entity.pdbx_description
1 polymer ?
#
loop_
_entity_poly.entity_id
_entity_poly.type
_entity_poly.pdbx_seq_one_letter_code
_entity_poly.pdbx_strand_id
1 'polypeptide(L)'
;MPISVICPNCKEENIGSALFCKKCQSSLAGILRTETAVSPLDKDSSPQTQEQIAEPKAWQEDPNINLVSGYSVMLERILSWGRWSLGLGALHLFTSGFLSAPWGILLIMVGLGSFFFKTASMFVIYSITLAWAAFSNLLSFEITWAAFAFYQFYLAYQVFQQYRLFRGIETEYRTKILTNQPESDRADRFFPWLGPIFGCSSIFGFILLIVAAIVIVVASDGETEPPDFLGFIEGMMVNFGILGASIGIASVLSKYKLKALSIIAIIGGVLTIVSELVLTYLP
;
A
#
# COMPACT_ATOMS: atom_id res chain seq x y z
N MET A 1 -9.61 32.43 -14.12
CA MET A 1 -8.14 32.52 -14.26
C MET A 1 -7.54 31.15 -13.98
N PRO A 2 -6.66 30.60 -14.83
CA PRO A 2 -6.01 29.33 -14.55
C PRO A 2 -5.03 29.50 -13.39
N ILE A 3 -5.21 28.73 -12.32
CA ILE A 3 -4.25 28.65 -11.22
C ILE A 3 -3.09 27.79 -11.72
N SER A 4 -1.87 28.35 -11.77
CA SER A 4 -0.65 27.58 -12.03
C SER A 4 0.15 27.43 -10.73
N VAL A 5 0.64 26.22 -10.49
CA VAL A 5 1.49 25.92 -9.33
C VAL A 5 2.77 25.28 -9.85
N ILE A 6 3.92 25.87 -9.54
CA ILE A 6 5.21 25.30 -9.91
C ILE A 6 5.55 24.20 -8.91
N CYS A 7 5.76 22.99 -9.41
CA CYS A 7 6.14 21.87 -8.57
C CYS A 7 7.55 22.09 -7.98
N PRO A 8 7.75 22.05 -6.65
CA PRO A 8 9.05 22.31 -6.04
C PRO A 8 10.07 21.23 -6.37
N ASN A 9 9.60 20.00 -6.61
CA ASN A 9 10.47 18.85 -6.87
C ASN A 9 11.01 18.81 -8.32
N CYS A 10 10.16 19.02 -9.33
CA CYS A 10 10.55 18.91 -10.74
C CYS A 10 10.57 20.25 -11.50
N LYS A 11 10.21 21.36 -10.82
CA LYS A 11 10.09 22.71 -11.39
C LYS A 11 9.12 22.85 -12.57
N GLU A 12 8.30 21.84 -12.83
CA GLU A 12 7.33 21.90 -13.91
C GLU A 12 6.04 22.58 -13.43
N GLU A 13 5.50 23.42 -14.30
CA GLU A 13 4.28 24.18 -14.03
C GLU A 13 3.07 23.26 -14.16
N ASN A 14 2.28 23.18 -13.09
CA ASN A 14 1.08 22.35 -13.05
C ASN A 14 -0.13 23.27 -13.20
N ILE A 15 -0.73 23.22 -14.39
CA ILE A 15 -1.90 24.04 -14.73
C ILE A 15 -3.15 23.34 -14.20
N GLY A 16 -3.86 24.00 -13.28
CA GLY A 16 -5.11 23.53 -12.67
C GLY A 16 -5.00 23.16 -11.19
N SER A 17 -6.14 22.81 -10.58
CA SER A 17 -6.27 22.51 -9.14
C SER A 17 -5.83 21.09 -8.76
N ALA A 18 -4.77 20.56 -9.39
CA ALA A 18 -4.29 19.22 -9.09
C ALA A 18 -3.49 19.23 -7.78
N LEU A 19 -3.93 18.46 -6.78
CA LEU A 19 -3.21 18.25 -5.51
C LEU A 19 -1.82 17.61 -5.67
N PHE A 20 -1.50 17.08 -6.86
CA PHE A 20 -0.25 16.39 -7.15
C PHE A 20 0.35 16.87 -8.47
N CYS A 21 1.67 16.97 -8.51
CA CYS A 21 2.41 17.24 -9.74
C CYS A 21 2.14 16.15 -10.78
N LYS A 22 1.69 16.52 -11.99
CA LYS A 22 1.46 15.54 -13.07
C LYS A 22 2.71 14.74 -13.44
N LYS A 23 3.89 15.35 -13.34
CA LYS A 23 5.16 14.74 -13.74
C LYS A 23 5.74 13.81 -12.69
N CYS A 24 5.93 14.32 -11.48
CA CYS A 24 6.65 13.59 -10.44
C CYS A 24 5.75 13.12 -9.30
N GLN A 25 4.44 13.36 -9.39
CA GLN A 25 3.43 12.97 -8.41
C GLN A 25 3.69 13.44 -6.96
N SER A 26 4.59 14.40 -6.77
CA SER A 26 4.78 15.04 -5.47
C SER A 26 3.54 15.84 -5.12
N SER A 27 3.16 15.80 -3.84
CA SER A 27 2.09 16.64 -3.32
C SER A 27 2.39 18.11 -3.59
N LEU A 28 1.38 18.83 -4.07
CA LEU A 28 1.35 20.30 -4.17
C LEU A 28 0.46 20.91 -3.07
N ALA A 29 -0.01 20.08 -2.13
CA ALA A 29 -0.75 20.57 -0.96
C ALA A 29 0.17 21.47 -0.13
N GLY A 30 -0.30 22.69 0.17
CA GLY A 30 0.44 23.69 0.95
C GLY A 30 1.25 24.69 0.14
N ILE A 31 1.39 24.54 -1.19
CA ILE A 31 2.11 25.53 -1.99
C ILE A 31 1.23 26.76 -2.20
N LEU A 32 1.73 27.93 -1.77
CA LEU A 32 1.14 29.24 -2.01
C LEU A 32 0.82 29.40 -3.50
N ARG A 33 -0.48 29.54 -3.79
CA ARG A 33 -0.96 29.78 -5.14
C ARG A 33 -0.69 31.24 -5.48
N THR A 34 0.28 31.46 -6.35
CA THR A 34 0.50 32.80 -6.89
C THR A 34 -0.57 33.03 -7.95
N GLU A 35 -1.59 33.83 -7.62
CA GLU A 35 -2.46 34.39 -8.64
C GLU A 35 -1.63 35.36 -9.48
N THR A 36 -1.24 34.93 -10.67
CA THR A 36 -0.60 35.81 -11.65
C THR A 36 -1.67 36.77 -12.14
N ALA A 37 -1.77 37.92 -11.49
CA ALA A 37 -2.53 39.05 -11.99
C ALA A 37 -1.90 39.47 -13.33
N VAL A 38 -2.61 39.19 -14.42
CA VAL A 38 -2.25 39.71 -15.75
C VAL A 38 -2.47 41.22 -15.68
N SER A 39 -1.36 41.97 -15.53
CA SER A 39 -1.42 43.43 -15.44
C SER A 39 -1.93 43.99 -16.76
N PRO A 40 -3.04 44.75 -16.79
CA PRO A 40 -3.43 45.50 -17.98
C PRO A 40 -2.38 46.58 -18.23
N LEU A 41 -1.88 46.63 -19.46
CA LEU A 41 -1.06 47.73 -19.95
C LEU A 41 -1.91 49.00 -19.91
N ASP A 42 -1.70 49.87 -18.92
CA ASP A 42 -2.13 51.26 -19.01
C ASP A 42 -1.00 52.20 -18.62
N LYS A 43 -0.64 53.03 -19.61
CA LYS A 43 0.25 54.18 -19.51
C LYS A 43 -0.51 55.28 -18.79
N ASP A 44 -0.11 55.62 -17.57
CA ASP A 44 -0.28 57.00 -17.14
C ASP A 44 0.80 57.43 -16.14
N SER A 45 1.45 58.55 -16.48
CA SER A 45 2.62 59.09 -15.81
C SER A 45 2.18 60.12 -14.77
N SER A 46 2.26 59.75 -13.49
CA SER A 46 2.16 60.67 -12.35
C SER A 46 3.25 60.38 -11.32
N PRO A 47 3.89 61.39 -10.72
CA PRO A 47 4.97 61.19 -9.76
C PRO A 47 4.40 60.80 -8.40
N GLN A 48 4.46 59.52 -8.06
CA GLN A 48 4.08 59.01 -6.75
C GLN A 48 5.25 59.09 -5.77
N THR A 49 4.98 59.76 -4.64
CA THR A 49 5.76 59.72 -3.40
C THR A 49 6.00 58.27 -3.00
N GLN A 50 7.26 57.85 -2.95
CA GLN A 50 7.67 56.54 -2.45
C GLN A 50 7.50 56.51 -0.92
N GLU A 51 6.29 56.23 -0.48
CA GLU A 51 6.05 55.76 0.88
C GLU A 51 6.65 54.35 0.96
N GLN A 52 7.77 54.21 1.67
CA GLN A 52 8.37 52.92 1.98
C GLN A 52 7.38 52.12 2.83
N ILE A 53 6.48 51.40 2.16
CA ILE A 53 5.68 50.35 2.76
C ILE A 53 6.69 49.30 3.20
N ALA A 54 6.97 49.26 4.50
CA ALA A 54 7.79 48.24 5.11
C ALA A 54 7.27 46.88 4.64
N GLU A 55 8.09 46.20 3.85
CA GLU A 55 7.79 44.88 3.28
C GLU A 55 7.29 44.00 4.43
N PRO A 56 6.03 43.52 4.40
CA PRO A 56 5.47 42.75 5.49
C PRO A 56 6.38 41.54 5.68
N LYS A 57 7.06 41.52 6.82
CA LYS A 57 8.03 40.51 7.25
C LYS A 57 7.52 39.15 6.79
N ALA A 58 8.09 38.65 5.69
CA ALA A 58 7.58 37.48 5.00
C ALA A 58 7.39 36.38 6.05
N TRP A 59 6.16 35.89 6.20
CA TRP A 59 5.83 34.82 7.13
C TRP A 59 6.74 33.65 6.78
N GLN A 60 7.79 33.46 7.57
CA GLN A 60 8.68 32.32 7.44
C GLN A 60 7.83 31.12 7.83
N GLU A 61 7.30 30.42 6.82
CA GLU A 61 6.53 29.20 7.02
C GLU A 61 7.35 28.27 7.89
N ASP A 62 6.81 27.93 9.07
CA ASP A 62 7.47 26.99 9.96
C ASP A 62 7.63 25.67 9.20
N PRO A 63 8.87 25.21 8.94
CA PRO A 63 9.11 23.98 8.18
C PRO A 63 8.44 22.76 8.79
N ASN A 64 8.07 22.80 10.08
CA ASN A 64 7.32 21.74 10.75
C ASN A 64 5.86 21.64 10.27
N ILE A 65 5.25 22.73 9.80
CA ILE A 65 3.86 22.73 9.30
C ILE A 65 3.74 21.81 8.08
N ASN A 66 4.68 21.92 7.14
CA ASN A 66 4.72 21.08 5.95
C ASN A 66 4.90 19.59 6.29
N LEU A 67 5.68 19.29 7.34
CA LEU A 67 5.94 17.93 7.78
C LEU A 67 4.70 17.30 8.45
N VAL A 68 4.01 18.04 9.32
CA VAL A 68 2.75 17.61 9.96
C VAL A 68 1.66 17.40 8.91
N SER A 69 1.56 18.31 7.93
CA SER A 69 0.63 18.17 6.81
C SER A 69 0.96 16.93 5.96
N GLY A 70 2.22 16.70 5.61
CA GLY A 70 2.63 15.49 4.89
C GLY A 70 2.30 14.19 5.62
N TYR A 71 2.51 14.15 6.93
CA TYR A 71 2.18 12.99 7.77
C TYR A 71 0.67 12.74 7.88
N SER A 72 -0.14 13.78 8.06
CA SER A 72 -1.61 13.64 8.09
C SER A 72 -2.17 13.13 6.75
N VAL A 73 -1.67 13.63 5.61
CA VAL A 73 -2.03 13.12 4.27
C VAL A 73 -1.69 11.64 4.13
N MET A 74 -0.53 11.21 4.66
CA MET A 74 -0.16 9.79 4.68
C MET A 74 -1.19 8.95 5.44
N LEU A 75 -1.57 9.39 6.64
CA LEU A 75 -2.52 8.68 7.50
C LEU A 75 -3.91 8.57 6.86
N GLU A 76 -4.41 9.67 6.30
CA GLU A 76 -5.69 9.68 5.58
C GLU A 76 -5.69 8.67 4.44
N ARG A 77 -4.57 8.58 3.71
CA ARG A 77 -4.43 7.64 2.60
C ARG A 77 -4.39 6.19 3.08
N ILE A 78 -3.65 5.89 4.15
CA ILE A 78 -3.64 4.54 4.76
C ILE A 78 -5.05 4.14 5.21
N LEU A 79 -5.78 5.04 5.87
CA LEU A 79 -7.14 4.78 6.34
C LEU A 79 -8.13 4.64 5.19
N SER A 80 -7.98 5.42 4.12
CA SER A 80 -8.79 5.30 2.92
C SER A 80 -8.59 3.93 2.26
N TRP A 81 -7.34 3.50 2.08
CA TRP A 81 -7.04 2.14 1.59
C TRP A 81 -7.62 1.07 2.51
N GLY A 82 -7.50 1.24 3.83
CA GLY A 82 -8.09 0.32 4.80
C GLY A 82 -9.60 0.18 4.66
N ARG A 83 -10.33 1.29 4.50
CA ARG A 83 -11.79 1.29 4.27
C ARG A 83 -12.16 0.59 2.96
N TRP A 84 -11.42 0.85 1.88
CA TRP A 84 -11.63 0.17 0.60
C TRP A 84 -11.37 -1.34 0.69
N SER A 85 -10.29 -1.76 1.35
CA SER A 85 -9.99 -3.18 1.59
C SER A 85 -11.07 -3.87 2.42
N LEU A 86 -11.58 -3.22 3.48
CA LEU A 86 -12.70 -3.75 4.26
C LEU A 86 -13.98 -3.89 3.41
N GLY A 87 -14.34 -2.85 2.65
CA GLY A 87 -15.53 -2.85 1.81
C GLY A 87 -15.47 -3.90 0.71
N LEU A 88 -14.35 -4.01 0.01
CA LEU A 88 -14.12 -5.04 -1.01
C LEU A 88 -14.06 -6.43 -0.38
N GLY A 89 -13.42 -6.59 0.78
CA GLY A 89 -13.38 -7.86 1.48
C GLY A 89 -14.76 -8.35 1.91
N ALA A 90 -15.60 -7.46 2.45
CA ALA A 90 -16.99 -7.77 2.75
C ALA A 90 -17.77 -8.15 1.49
N LEU A 91 -17.59 -7.41 0.39
CA LEU A 91 -18.22 -7.74 -0.91
C LEU A 91 -17.84 -9.15 -1.37
N HIS A 92 -16.56 -9.52 -1.29
CA HIS A 92 -16.08 -10.87 -1.63
C HIS A 92 -16.73 -11.97 -0.80
N LEU A 93 -16.99 -11.72 0.49
CA LEU A 93 -17.68 -12.69 1.35
C LEU A 93 -19.16 -12.84 0.99
N PHE A 94 -19.86 -11.74 0.68
CA PHE A 94 -21.28 -11.78 0.30
C PHE A 94 -21.54 -12.28 -1.12
N THR A 95 -20.53 -12.21 -1.99
CA THR A 95 -20.61 -12.65 -3.39
C THR A 95 -19.76 -13.90 -3.64
N SER A 96 -19.57 -14.73 -2.61
CA SER A 96 -18.61 -15.84 -2.61
C SER A 96 -18.87 -16.95 -3.64
N GLY A 97 -20.05 -16.96 -4.28
CA GLY A 97 -20.35 -17.81 -5.45
C GLY A 97 -19.75 -17.31 -6.77
N PHE A 98 -19.29 -16.06 -6.81
CA PHE A 98 -18.59 -15.44 -7.94
C PHE A 98 -17.16 -15.02 -7.57
N LEU A 99 -16.94 -14.62 -6.32
CA LEU A 99 -15.66 -14.14 -5.80
C LEU A 99 -15.06 -15.13 -4.79
N SER A 100 -13.74 -15.24 -4.75
CA SER A 100 -13.05 -16.10 -3.78
C SER A 100 -13.25 -15.59 -2.34
N ALA A 101 -13.85 -16.42 -1.47
CA ALA A 101 -14.03 -16.09 -0.05
C ALA A 101 -12.70 -15.94 0.71
N PRO A 102 -11.67 -16.81 0.51
CA PRO A 102 -10.35 -16.59 1.10
C PRO A 102 -9.77 -15.21 0.80
N TRP A 103 -9.95 -14.72 -0.44
CA TRP A 103 -9.50 -13.39 -0.83
C TRP A 103 -10.21 -12.29 -0.05
N GLY A 104 -11.51 -12.44 0.18
CA GLY A 104 -12.29 -11.53 1.03
C GLY A 104 -11.73 -11.43 2.45
N ILE A 105 -11.36 -12.57 3.05
CA ILE A 105 -10.76 -12.64 4.39
C ILE A 105 -9.39 -11.92 4.39
N LEU A 106 -8.56 -12.14 3.37
CA LEU A 106 -7.28 -11.44 3.23
C LEU A 106 -7.48 -9.91 3.21
N LEU A 107 -8.39 -9.41 2.39
CA LEU A 107 -8.67 -7.98 2.29
C LEU A 107 -9.20 -7.40 3.60
N ILE A 108 -10.03 -8.14 4.34
CA ILE A 108 -10.50 -7.72 5.67
C ILE A 108 -9.31 -7.63 6.63
N MET A 109 -8.44 -8.64 6.69
CA MET A 109 -7.25 -8.61 7.56
C MET A 109 -6.32 -7.44 7.23
N VAL A 110 -6.03 -7.22 5.95
CA VAL A 110 -5.22 -6.08 5.50
C VAL A 110 -5.89 -4.76 5.88
N GLY A 111 -7.20 -4.64 5.66
CA GLY A 111 -7.99 -3.45 5.98
C GLY A 111 -8.03 -3.14 7.47
N LEU A 112 -8.22 -4.14 8.33
CA LEU A 112 -8.12 -3.99 9.80
C LEU A 112 -6.70 -3.60 10.22
N GLY A 113 -5.69 -4.22 9.59
CA GLY A 113 -4.28 -3.87 9.78
C GLY A 113 -4.01 -2.38 9.55
N SER A 114 -4.65 -1.75 8.57
CA SER A 114 -4.53 -0.31 8.27
C SER A 114 -4.92 0.62 9.42
N PHE A 115 -5.88 0.23 10.25
CA PHE A 115 -6.30 1.02 11.40
C PHE A 115 -5.35 0.85 12.58
N PHE A 116 -4.72 -0.32 12.67
CA PHE A 116 -3.80 -0.66 13.75
C PHE A 116 -2.36 -0.18 13.46
N PHE A 117 -1.92 -0.25 12.21
CA PHE A 117 -0.58 0.11 11.75
C PHE A 117 -0.63 1.38 10.89
N LYS A 118 -0.31 2.51 11.54
CA LYS A 118 -0.34 3.85 10.93
C LYS A 118 1.04 4.28 10.40
N THR A 119 1.66 3.42 9.59
CA THR A 119 3.05 3.55 9.13
C THR A 119 3.15 3.40 7.62
N ALA A 120 4.15 4.01 6.99
CA ALA A 120 4.34 3.95 5.53
C ALA A 120 4.51 2.51 5.03
N SER A 121 5.02 1.60 5.87
CA SER A 121 5.16 0.18 5.58
C SER A 121 3.85 -0.51 5.15
N MET A 122 2.67 0.00 5.53
CA MET A 122 1.38 -0.51 5.04
C MET A 122 1.23 -0.38 3.52
N PHE A 123 1.82 0.64 2.88
CA PHE A 123 1.80 0.77 1.43
C PHE A 123 2.53 -0.39 0.74
N VAL A 124 3.58 -0.94 1.36
CA VAL A 124 4.24 -2.15 0.84
C VAL A 124 3.31 -3.34 0.87
N ILE A 125 2.56 -3.50 1.97
CA ILE A 125 1.57 -4.59 2.12
C ILE A 125 0.50 -4.46 1.05
N TYR A 126 -0.12 -3.28 0.88
CA TYR A 126 -1.11 -3.04 -0.18
C TYR A 126 -0.55 -3.32 -1.57
N SER A 127 0.66 -2.84 -1.86
CA SER A 127 1.31 -3.04 -3.16
C SER A 127 1.51 -4.52 -3.47
N ILE A 128 1.94 -5.33 -2.50
CA ILE A 128 2.19 -6.75 -2.71
C ILE A 128 0.86 -7.51 -2.84
N THR A 129 -0.14 -7.18 -2.02
CA THR A 129 -1.48 -7.75 -2.16
C THR A 129 -2.08 -7.44 -3.55
N LEU A 130 -1.94 -6.21 -4.05
CA LEU A 130 -2.41 -5.84 -5.39
C LEU A 130 -1.62 -6.54 -6.50
N ALA A 131 -0.29 -6.65 -6.36
CA ALA A 131 0.55 -7.34 -7.32
C ALA A 131 0.21 -8.84 -7.39
N TRP A 132 -0.09 -9.46 -6.26
CA TRP A 132 -0.57 -10.83 -6.23
C TRP A 132 -1.94 -10.98 -6.91
N ALA A 133 -2.89 -10.09 -6.62
CA ALA A 133 -4.20 -10.08 -7.29
C ALA A 133 -4.06 -10.00 -8.82
N ALA A 134 -3.16 -9.11 -9.28
CA ALA A 134 -2.84 -8.97 -10.69
C ALA A 134 -2.26 -10.25 -11.28
N PHE A 135 -1.32 -10.88 -10.56
CA PHE A 135 -0.70 -12.12 -10.99
C PHE A 135 -1.72 -13.27 -11.08
N SER A 136 -2.57 -13.46 -10.06
CA SER A 136 -3.64 -14.45 -10.08
C SER A 136 -4.63 -14.23 -11.24
N ASN A 137 -5.01 -12.99 -11.50
CA ASN A 137 -5.89 -12.66 -12.63
C ASN A 137 -5.22 -12.96 -13.98
N LEU A 138 -3.91 -12.72 -14.12
CA LEU A 138 -3.18 -13.02 -15.34
C LEU A 138 -3.10 -14.54 -15.61
N LEU A 139 -3.00 -15.35 -14.55
CA LEU A 139 -2.97 -16.80 -14.64
C LEU A 139 -4.31 -17.44 -15.02
N SER A 140 -5.42 -16.70 -14.97
CA SER A 140 -6.72 -17.19 -15.47
C SER A 140 -6.74 -17.37 -17.00
N PHE A 141 -5.79 -16.76 -17.72
CA PHE A 141 -5.73 -16.72 -19.19
C PHE A 141 -6.97 -16.13 -19.88
N GLU A 142 -7.88 -15.48 -19.15
CA GLU A 142 -9.01 -14.77 -19.74
C GLU A 142 -8.64 -13.33 -20.10
N ILE A 143 -9.01 -12.89 -21.30
CA ILE A 143 -8.67 -11.55 -21.82
C ILE A 143 -9.19 -10.42 -20.92
N THR A 144 -10.42 -10.58 -20.39
CA THR A 144 -11.03 -9.61 -19.48
C THR A 144 -10.20 -9.44 -18.21
N TRP A 145 -9.75 -10.54 -17.61
CA TRP A 145 -8.91 -10.53 -16.41
C TRP A 145 -7.49 -10.04 -16.69
N ALA A 146 -6.95 -10.28 -17.88
CA ALA A 146 -5.64 -9.77 -18.27
C ALA A 146 -5.60 -8.23 -18.28
N ALA A 147 -6.60 -7.56 -18.85
CA ALA A 147 -6.69 -6.10 -18.82
C ALA A 147 -6.79 -5.57 -17.38
N PHE A 148 -7.58 -6.23 -16.54
CA PHE A 148 -7.71 -5.88 -15.13
C PHE A 148 -6.41 -6.11 -14.34
N ALA A 149 -5.67 -7.18 -14.64
CA ALA A 149 -4.36 -7.47 -14.07
C ALA A 149 -3.35 -6.36 -14.36
N PHE A 150 -3.26 -5.88 -15.60
CA PHE A 150 -2.38 -4.75 -15.93
C PHE A 150 -2.72 -3.48 -15.16
N TYR A 151 -4.01 -3.19 -14.99
CA TYR A 151 -4.46 -2.08 -14.16
C TYR A 151 -4.07 -2.27 -12.69
N GLN A 152 -4.20 -3.47 -12.14
CA GLN A 152 -3.78 -3.78 -10.77
C GLN A 152 -2.27 -3.68 -10.57
N PHE A 153 -1.45 -4.12 -11.54
CA PHE A 153 0.01 -3.92 -11.50
C PHE A 153 0.37 -2.42 -11.52
N TYR A 154 -0.33 -1.63 -12.33
CA TYR A 154 -0.15 -0.18 -12.35
C TYR A 154 -0.48 0.46 -10.99
N LEU A 155 -1.59 0.06 -10.36
CA LEU A 155 -1.95 0.51 -9.01
C LEU A 155 -0.92 0.06 -7.96
N ALA A 156 -0.47 -1.19 -8.01
CA ALA A 156 0.58 -1.72 -7.12
C ALA A 156 1.84 -0.85 -7.22
N TYR A 157 2.29 -0.55 -8.45
CA TYR A 157 3.43 0.32 -8.68
C TYR A 157 3.21 1.73 -8.11
N GLN A 158 2.06 2.36 -8.34
CA GLN A 158 1.75 3.68 -7.78
C GLN A 158 1.78 3.69 -6.24
N VAL A 159 1.19 2.66 -5.62
CA VAL A 159 1.18 2.50 -4.16
C VAL A 159 2.59 2.30 -3.63
N PHE A 160 3.44 1.55 -4.34
CA PHE A 160 4.86 1.42 -3.98
C PHE A 160 5.63 2.74 -4.11
N GLN A 161 5.32 3.59 -5.10
CA GLN A 161 5.91 4.94 -5.17
C GLN A 161 5.48 5.80 -3.96
N GLN A 162 4.22 5.67 -3.51
CA GLN A 162 3.76 6.34 -2.29
C GLN A 162 4.52 5.87 -1.06
N TYR A 163 4.85 4.57 -0.95
CA TYR A 163 5.74 4.09 0.11
C TYR A 163 7.07 4.85 0.13
N ARG A 164 7.73 4.98 -1.03
CA ARG A 164 9.03 5.66 -1.12
C ARG A 164 8.94 7.12 -0.69
N LEU A 165 7.89 7.82 -1.11
CA LEU A 165 7.63 9.22 -0.75
C LEU A 165 7.37 9.36 0.76
N PHE A 166 6.38 8.64 1.27
CA PHE A 166 5.91 8.79 2.64
C PHE A 166 6.86 8.24 3.68
N ARG A 167 7.72 7.28 3.33
CA ARG A 167 8.77 6.80 4.22
C ARG A 167 9.71 7.93 4.67
N GLY A 168 10.10 8.83 3.76
CA GLY A 168 10.95 9.97 4.09
C GLY A 168 10.26 10.91 5.08
N ILE A 169 9.02 11.28 4.77
CA ILE A 169 8.16 12.13 5.60
C ILE A 169 7.97 11.51 6.99
N GLU A 170 7.62 10.23 7.07
CA GLU A 170 7.46 9.52 8.35
C GLU A 170 8.74 9.51 9.17
N THR A 171 9.89 9.25 8.53
CA THR A 171 11.19 9.22 9.22
C THR A 171 11.53 10.59 9.80
N GLU A 172 11.38 11.65 9.00
CA GLU A 172 11.66 13.02 9.42
C GLU A 172 10.70 13.49 10.51
N TYR A 173 9.40 13.18 10.38
CA TYR A 173 8.37 13.46 11.38
C TYR A 173 8.70 12.80 12.72
N ARG A 174 9.09 11.52 12.70
CA ARG A 174 9.50 10.77 13.89
C ARG A 174 10.73 11.39 14.57
N THR A 175 11.74 11.78 13.80
CA THR A 175 12.99 12.34 14.36
C THR A 175 12.79 13.74 14.93
N LYS A 176 12.05 14.62 14.23
CA LYS A 176 11.94 16.04 14.59
C LYS A 176 10.82 16.36 15.58
N ILE A 177 9.69 15.66 15.50
CA ILE A 177 8.48 16.00 16.27
C ILE A 177 8.23 15.01 17.40
N LEU A 178 8.44 13.72 17.14
CA LEU A 178 8.01 12.64 18.03
C LEU A 178 9.09 12.14 19.00
N THR A 179 10.16 12.92 19.22
CA THR A 179 11.33 12.51 20.02
C THR A 179 10.97 12.00 21.43
N ASN A 180 9.76 12.27 21.94
CA ASN A 180 9.27 11.85 23.26
C ASN A 180 7.96 11.02 23.25
N GLN A 181 7.42 10.57 22.11
CA GLN A 181 6.15 9.82 22.07
C GLN A 181 6.31 8.34 21.64
N PRO A 182 5.92 7.37 22.49
CA PRO A 182 6.10 5.94 22.23
C PRO A 182 5.06 5.31 21.29
N GLU A 183 3.98 6.01 20.93
CA GLU A 183 2.85 5.40 20.18
C GLU A 183 3.20 4.93 18.76
N SER A 184 4.27 5.45 18.16
CA SER A 184 4.63 5.16 16.78
C SER A 184 5.36 3.81 16.57
N ASP A 185 5.63 3.05 17.63
CA ASP A 185 6.51 1.85 17.56
C ASP A 185 5.77 0.50 17.36
N ARG A 186 4.44 0.53 17.14
CA ARG A 186 3.66 -0.72 17.02
C ARG A 186 4.14 -1.60 15.86
N ALA A 187 4.38 -1.03 14.67
CA ALA A 187 4.82 -1.81 13.51
C ALA A 187 6.21 -2.44 13.73
N ASP A 188 7.17 -1.68 14.31
CA ASP A 188 8.51 -2.21 14.64
C ASP A 188 8.42 -3.35 15.66
N ARG A 189 7.46 -3.29 16.59
CA ARG A 189 7.24 -4.34 17.58
C ARG A 189 6.55 -5.57 17.01
N PHE A 190 5.52 -5.42 16.17
CA PHE A 190 4.66 -6.54 15.77
C PHE A 190 5.08 -7.18 14.45
N PHE A 191 5.53 -6.42 13.45
CA PHE A 191 5.82 -6.96 12.12
C PHE A 191 6.88 -8.08 12.12
N PRO A 192 7.98 -7.98 12.91
CA PRO A 192 8.96 -9.06 12.96
C PRO A 192 8.40 -10.38 13.47
N TRP A 193 7.29 -10.37 14.21
CA TRP A 193 6.62 -11.58 14.69
C TRP A 193 5.48 -12.03 13.79
N LEU A 194 4.66 -11.10 13.31
CA LEU A 194 3.51 -11.40 12.45
C LEU A 194 3.96 -12.04 11.13
N GLY A 195 5.04 -11.53 10.51
CA GLY A 195 5.57 -12.07 9.27
C GLY A 195 5.85 -13.58 9.37
N PRO A 196 6.72 -14.03 10.29
CA PRO A 196 7.00 -15.45 10.51
C PRO A 196 5.77 -16.25 10.90
N ILE A 197 4.87 -15.70 11.73
CA ILE A 197 3.64 -16.42 12.12
C ILE A 197 2.83 -16.75 10.86
N PHE A 198 2.54 -15.76 10.01
CA PHE A 198 1.79 -16.00 8.77
C PHE A 198 2.55 -16.89 7.79
N GLY A 199 3.86 -16.66 7.60
CA GLY A 199 4.70 -17.47 6.70
C GLY A 199 4.81 -18.93 7.15
N CYS A 200 5.06 -19.20 8.43
CA CYS A 200 5.15 -20.56 8.97
C CYS A 200 3.77 -21.23 9.01
N SER A 201 2.70 -20.51 9.38
CA SER A 201 1.33 -21.06 9.35
C SER A 201 0.90 -21.47 7.94
N SER A 202 1.32 -20.70 6.92
CA SER A 202 1.09 -21.00 5.51
C SER A 202 1.75 -22.33 5.09
N ILE A 203 3.04 -22.52 5.40
CA ILE A 203 3.72 -23.81 5.12
C ILE A 203 3.07 -24.95 5.90
N PHE A 204 2.81 -24.76 7.19
CA PHE A 204 2.25 -25.80 8.04
C PHE A 204 0.89 -26.27 7.54
N GLY A 205 -0.02 -25.34 7.22
CA GLY A 205 -1.32 -25.73 6.71
C GLY A 205 -1.26 -26.28 5.29
N PHE A 206 -0.29 -25.89 4.46
CA PHE A 206 -0.05 -26.53 3.16
C PHE A 206 0.39 -27.99 3.32
N ILE A 207 1.28 -28.30 4.27
CA ILE A 207 1.66 -29.69 4.59
C ILE A 207 0.45 -30.47 5.07
N LEU A 208 -0.36 -29.89 5.98
CA LEU A 208 -1.59 -30.55 6.45
C LEU A 208 -2.59 -30.81 5.32
N LEU A 209 -2.72 -29.87 4.38
CA LEU A 209 -3.59 -30.01 3.21
C LEU A 209 -3.15 -31.20 2.35
N ILE A 210 -1.85 -31.32 2.05
CA ILE A 210 -1.30 -32.44 1.29
C ILE A 210 -1.58 -33.77 2.01
N VAL A 211 -1.33 -33.84 3.32
CA VAL A 211 -1.59 -35.05 4.10
C VAL A 211 -3.09 -35.40 4.08
N ALA A 212 -3.96 -34.42 4.27
CA ALA A 212 -5.40 -34.62 4.21
C ALA A 212 -5.86 -35.12 2.83
N ALA A 213 -5.34 -34.53 1.75
CA ALA A 213 -5.63 -34.96 0.39
C ALA A 213 -5.20 -36.41 0.14
N ILE A 214 -3.99 -36.80 0.56
CA ILE A 214 -3.51 -38.19 0.45
C ILE A 214 -4.43 -39.14 1.22
N VAL A 215 -4.80 -38.81 2.46
CA VAL A 215 -5.68 -39.65 3.28
C VAL A 215 -7.05 -39.82 2.62
N ILE A 216 -7.63 -38.75 2.06
CA ILE A 216 -8.92 -38.80 1.37
C ILE A 216 -8.83 -39.67 0.11
N VAL A 217 -7.79 -39.49 -0.71
CA VAL A 217 -7.59 -40.30 -1.94
C VAL A 217 -7.44 -41.79 -1.59
N VAL A 218 -6.66 -42.11 -0.56
CA VAL A 218 -6.45 -43.50 -0.11
C VAL A 218 -7.73 -44.10 0.49
N ALA A 219 -8.48 -43.33 1.28
CA ALA A 219 -9.69 -43.81 1.94
C ALA A 219 -10.91 -43.95 1.02
N SER A 220 -10.90 -43.26 -0.12
CA SER A 220 -11.98 -43.26 -1.11
C SER A 220 -11.75 -44.19 -2.30
N ASP A 221 -10.65 -44.95 -2.30
CA ASP A 221 -10.18 -45.73 -3.44
C ASP A 221 -10.07 -44.89 -4.74
N GLY A 222 -9.92 -43.57 -4.61
CA GLY A 222 -9.86 -42.62 -5.72
C GLY A 222 -11.20 -42.29 -6.40
N GLU A 223 -12.34 -42.75 -5.88
CA GLU A 223 -13.65 -42.56 -6.52
C GLU A 223 -14.37 -41.26 -6.12
N THR A 224 -13.95 -40.58 -5.05
CA THR A 224 -14.62 -39.36 -4.57
C THR A 224 -13.87 -38.09 -4.96
N GLU A 225 -14.60 -37.13 -5.51
CA GLU A 225 -14.08 -35.77 -5.67
C GLU A 225 -13.66 -35.18 -4.32
N PRO A 226 -12.54 -34.45 -4.26
CA PRO A 226 -12.10 -33.80 -3.04
C PRO A 226 -13.17 -32.80 -2.58
N PRO A 227 -13.47 -32.73 -1.28
CA PRO A 227 -14.51 -31.85 -0.78
C PRO A 227 -14.14 -30.37 -0.95
N ASP A 228 -15.11 -29.53 -1.34
CA ASP A 228 -14.94 -28.10 -1.64
C ASP A 228 -14.19 -27.29 -0.56
N PHE A 229 -14.28 -27.68 0.71
CA PHE A 229 -13.59 -26.99 1.80
C PHE A 229 -12.06 -27.05 1.66
N LEU A 230 -11.51 -28.03 0.94
CA LEU A 230 -10.06 -28.13 0.70
C LEU A 230 -9.57 -26.95 -0.13
N GLY A 231 -10.29 -26.55 -1.18
CA GLY A 231 -9.97 -25.37 -1.97
C GLY A 231 -10.06 -24.06 -1.16
N PHE A 232 -10.99 -24.00 -0.20
CA PHE A 232 -11.03 -22.88 0.75
C PHE A 232 -9.78 -22.83 1.65
N ILE A 233 -9.36 -23.97 2.21
CA ILE A 233 -8.16 -24.06 3.06
C ILE A 233 -6.90 -23.71 2.25
N GLU A 234 -6.77 -24.24 1.05
CA GLU A 234 -5.70 -23.95 0.10
C GLU A 234 -5.58 -22.44 -0.14
N GLY A 235 -6.68 -21.79 -0.54
CA GLY A 235 -6.71 -20.35 -0.76
C GLY A 235 -6.34 -19.54 0.50
N MET A 236 -6.72 -20.02 1.69
CA MET A 236 -6.31 -19.40 2.96
C MET A 236 -4.80 -19.54 3.22
N MET A 237 -4.20 -20.69 2.90
CA MET A 237 -2.77 -20.92 3.08
C MET A 237 -1.94 -20.03 2.15
N VAL A 238 -2.36 -19.88 0.90
CA VAL A 238 -1.74 -18.96 -0.06
C VAL A 238 -1.82 -17.52 0.44
N ASN A 239 -3.00 -17.09 0.91
CA ASN A 239 -3.20 -15.75 1.46
C ASN A 239 -2.36 -15.46 2.71
N PHE A 240 -2.18 -16.45 3.59
CA PHE A 240 -1.23 -16.33 4.70
C PHE A 240 0.22 -16.26 4.21
N GLY A 241 0.58 -16.98 3.15
CA GLY A 241 1.90 -16.88 2.53
C GLY A 241 2.16 -15.47 2.00
N ILE A 242 1.18 -14.86 1.33
CA ILE A 242 1.24 -13.49 0.82
C ILE A 242 1.35 -12.47 1.96
N LEU A 243 0.59 -12.64 3.05
CA LEU A 243 0.72 -11.79 4.24
C LEU A 243 2.10 -11.92 4.88
N GLY A 244 2.59 -13.14 5.05
CA GLY A 244 3.93 -13.40 5.59
C GLY A 244 5.02 -12.73 4.76
N ALA A 245 4.98 -12.93 3.44
CA ALA A 245 5.93 -12.33 2.51
C ALA A 245 5.82 -10.80 2.47
N SER A 246 4.60 -10.25 2.43
CA SER A 246 4.39 -8.80 2.37
C SER A 246 4.83 -8.08 3.64
N ILE A 247 4.50 -8.61 4.82
CA ILE A 247 4.97 -8.09 6.11
C ILE A 247 6.49 -8.24 6.24
N GLY A 248 7.06 -9.37 5.79
CA GLY A 248 8.50 -9.59 5.74
C GLY A 248 9.22 -8.55 4.88
N ILE A 249 8.76 -8.32 3.65
CA ILE A 249 9.31 -7.30 2.74
C ILE A 249 9.14 -5.90 3.33
N ALA A 250 7.95 -5.58 3.87
CA ALA A 250 7.69 -4.31 4.52
C ALA A 250 8.64 -4.05 5.70
N SER A 251 8.97 -5.09 6.48
CA SER A 251 9.91 -5.03 7.60
C SER A 251 11.35 -4.80 7.15
N VAL A 252 11.82 -5.56 6.15
CA VAL A 252 13.16 -5.40 5.58
C VAL A 252 13.33 -4.00 4.99
N LEU A 253 12.36 -3.57 4.16
CA LEU A 253 12.42 -2.27 3.53
C LEU A 253 12.39 -1.16 4.57
N SER A 254 11.56 -1.26 5.61
CA SER A 254 11.45 -0.24 6.67
C SER A 254 12.55 -0.29 7.72
N LYS A 255 13.47 -1.27 7.63
CA LYS A 255 14.60 -1.47 8.55
C LYS A 255 14.16 -1.73 10.00
N TYR A 256 13.07 -2.47 10.21
CA TYR A 256 12.65 -2.90 11.54
C TYR A 256 13.65 -3.86 12.19
N LYS A 257 13.55 -4.01 13.52
CA LYS A 257 14.40 -4.90 14.31
C LYS A 257 14.14 -6.37 13.90
N LEU A 258 15.15 -7.24 14.05
CA LEU A 258 15.09 -8.68 13.76
C LEU A 258 14.93 -9.07 12.28
N LYS A 259 15.86 -8.60 11.43
CA LYS A 259 15.90 -8.92 9.98
C LYS A 259 15.79 -10.43 9.66
N ALA A 260 16.37 -11.29 10.50
CA ALA A 260 16.33 -12.75 10.31
C ALA A 260 14.89 -13.28 10.29
N LEU A 261 14.03 -12.81 11.19
CA LEU A 261 12.62 -13.20 11.22
C LEU A 261 11.90 -12.71 9.96
N SER A 262 12.16 -11.49 9.51
CA SER A 262 11.57 -10.98 8.27
C SER A 262 12.00 -11.81 7.05
N ILE A 263 13.24 -12.29 7.00
CA ILE A 263 13.71 -13.19 5.93
C ILE A 263 12.99 -14.54 5.98
N ILE A 264 12.83 -15.13 7.17
CA ILE A 264 12.05 -16.37 7.35
C ILE A 264 10.62 -16.19 6.83
N ALA A 265 9.97 -15.07 7.16
CA ALA A 265 8.63 -14.74 6.68
C ALA A 265 8.55 -14.70 5.14
N ILE A 266 9.54 -14.07 4.49
CA ILE A 266 9.62 -13.98 3.03
C ILE A 266 9.83 -15.35 2.42
N ILE A 267 10.82 -16.11 2.90
CA ILE A 267 11.13 -17.44 2.37
C ILE A 267 9.92 -18.35 2.51
N GLY A 268 9.29 -18.38 3.69
CA GLY A 268 8.14 -19.24 3.92
C GLY A 268 6.93 -18.87 3.06
N GLY A 269 6.62 -17.58 2.97
CA GLY A 269 5.53 -17.11 2.11
C GLY A 269 5.75 -17.37 0.63
N VAL A 270 6.97 -17.10 0.13
CA VAL A 270 7.34 -17.36 -1.27
C VAL A 270 7.35 -18.86 -1.56
N LEU A 271 7.84 -19.69 -0.64
CA LEU A 271 7.85 -21.13 -0.82
C LEU A 271 6.43 -21.68 -0.98
N THR A 272 5.48 -21.28 -0.13
CA THR A 272 4.07 -21.72 -0.30
C THR A 272 3.50 -21.28 -1.64
N ILE A 273 3.71 -20.02 -2.03
CA ILE A 273 3.23 -19.49 -3.32
C ILE A 273 3.81 -20.27 -4.50
N VAL A 274 5.12 -20.53 -4.50
CA VAL A 274 5.78 -21.28 -5.57
C VAL A 274 5.32 -22.72 -5.59
N SER A 275 5.21 -23.38 -4.43
CA SER A 275 4.71 -24.74 -4.34
C SER A 275 3.30 -24.87 -4.89
N GLU A 276 2.43 -23.92 -4.57
CA GLU A 276 1.07 -23.86 -5.12
C GLU A 276 1.08 -23.71 -6.65
N LEU A 277 1.86 -22.77 -7.18
CA LEU A 277 1.98 -22.58 -8.62
C LEU A 277 2.53 -23.84 -9.33
N VAL A 278 3.46 -24.55 -8.70
CA VAL A 278 3.98 -25.81 -9.25
C VAL A 278 2.91 -26.90 -9.23
N LEU A 279 2.18 -27.07 -8.13
CA LEU A 279 1.14 -28.10 -8.04
C LEU A 279 -0.02 -27.83 -9.01
N THR A 280 -0.40 -26.57 -9.20
CA THR A 280 -1.56 -26.20 -10.02
C THR A 280 -1.25 -26.14 -11.51
N TYR A 281 -0.02 -25.78 -11.92
CA TYR A 281 0.31 -25.56 -13.33
C TYR A 281 1.34 -26.55 -13.91
N LEU A 282 2.00 -27.37 -13.10
CA LEU A 282 2.93 -28.39 -13.58
C LEU A 282 2.22 -29.76 -13.59
N PRO A 283 1.91 -30.33 -14.78
CA PRO A 283 1.25 -31.63 -14.91
C PRO A 283 2.15 -32.82 -14.54
#